data_AF-A0A232F5Q4-F1
#
_entry.id   AF-A0A232F5Q4-F1
#
_cell.length_a   1.000
_cell.length_b   1.000
_cell.length_c   1.000
_cell.angle_alpha   90.00
_cell.angle_beta   90.00
_cell.angle_gamma   90.00
#
_symmetry.space_group_name_H-M   'P 1'
#
loop_
_entity.id
_entity.type
_entity.pdbx_description
1 polymer ?
#
loop_
_entity_poly.entity_id
_entity_poly.type
_entity_poly.pdbx_seq_one_letter_code
_entity_poly.pdbx_strand_id
1 'polypeptide(L)'
;MVPLIADGLFDLLMLKMTNIYTNKKQTKIECKGPRFELGDFCIKLGTVNMTQNFKGVLVEVEYRPCVVPGNCFELIREFVQGFLGPTVSTQVPQYLQNHMNDISQPMDTIHQYLDHFGQYRKSTGVEVVSAGSSKSIASVTVSPTTTIAEIKQQLHSLKKAPYAQRQCLRLEPKGKALSDSETVKSLQLKYGSKLYFKDLGPQIGWKTVFLAEYAGPLFVYLWVYQRPWIFYGDVPDAKIDSVVHWAAACWSLHYAKRLLETLFVHRFSHATMPLRNLFKNCSYYWLFTMYVAYHVNHPLYTPPSSARFVIGAAMFFLCELGNLSIHLALRNLRPPGTTIRRIPVATGNPFTLLFNFVSCPNYTYEVGSWIGFTIMTQCLPAGLFMLAGAYQMAVWALGKHKLYKKEFSDYPKSRKAIFPFVL
;
A
#
# COMPACT_ATOMS: atom_id res chain seq x y z
N MET A 1 32.12 34.25 19.54
CA MET A 1 33.18 33.21 19.53
C MET A 1 34.35 33.79 18.78
N VAL A 2 35.54 33.80 19.36
CA VAL A 2 36.76 34.21 18.64
C VAL A 2 37.33 32.96 17.99
N PRO A 3 37.34 32.85 16.66
CA PRO A 3 38.02 31.75 15.99
C PRO A 3 39.54 31.91 16.17
N LEU A 4 40.23 30.81 16.45
CA LEU A 4 41.69 30.77 16.57
C LEU A 4 42.22 29.83 15.50
N ILE A 5 43.32 30.23 14.86
CA ILE A 5 44.08 29.37 13.96
C ILE A 5 45.11 28.64 14.82
N ALA A 6 45.13 27.32 14.72
CA ALA A 6 46.08 26.48 15.43
C ALA A 6 46.74 25.52 14.45
N ASP A 7 47.96 25.10 14.74
CA ASP A 7 48.66 24.09 13.96
C ASP A 7 48.08 22.68 14.23
N GLY A 8 48.56 21.69 13.47
CA GLY A 8 48.13 20.30 13.62
C GLY A 8 48.51 19.65 14.96
N LEU A 9 49.39 20.26 15.76
CA LEU A 9 49.73 19.77 17.11
C LEU A 9 48.65 20.14 18.13
N PHE A 10 47.79 21.10 17.83
CA PHE A 10 46.66 21.45 18.69
C PHE A 10 45.72 20.25 18.89
N ASP A 11 45.48 19.44 17.86
CA ASP A 11 44.69 18.21 17.99
C ASP A 11 45.33 17.21 18.98
N LEU A 12 46.67 17.14 19.02
CA LEU A 12 47.40 16.32 19.99
C LEU A 12 47.30 16.88 21.42
N LEU A 13 47.30 18.22 21.56
CA LEU A 13 47.07 18.88 22.84
C LEU A 13 45.66 18.62 23.38
N MET A 14 44.64 18.68 22.52
CA MET A 14 43.25 18.41 22.88
C MET A 14 43.05 16.98 23.39
N LEU A 15 43.81 16.00 22.87
CA LEU A 15 43.83 14.62 23.39
C LEU A 15 44.39 14.50 24.82
N LYS A 16 45.19 15.47 25.27
CA LYS A 16 45.74 15.51 26.65
C LYS A 16 44.83 16.27 27.62
N MET A 17 43.88 17.07 27.12
CA MET A 17 42.96 17.88 27.93
C MET A 17 41.65 17.16 28.28
N THR A 18 41.61 15.82 28.30
CA THR A 18 40.39 15.02 28.52
C THR A 18 39.65 15.30 29.83
N ASN A 19 40.35 15.86 30.83
CA ASN A 19 39.77 16.20 32.13
C ASN A 19 38.99 17.52 32.13
N ILE A 20 39.20 18.38 31.12
CA ILE A 20 38.61 19.73 31.01
C ILE A 20 37.77 19.85 29.72
N TYR A 21 38.12 19.06 28.70
CA TYR A 21 37.44 19.01 27.42
C TYR A 21 37.01 17.60 27.07
N THR A 22 35.70 17.38 27.01
CA THR A 22 35.12 16.14 26.49
C THR A 22 34.82 16.33 25.02
N ASN A 23 35.55 15.62 24.16
CA ASN A 23 35.27 15.63 22.73
C ASN A 23 33.84 15.11 22.50
N LYS A 24 32.97 15.95 21.93
CA LYS A 24 31.63 15.50 21.54
C LYS A 24 31.84 14.40 20.50
N LYS A 25 31.35 13.18 20.77
CA LYS A 25 31.26 12.07 19.81
C LYS A 25 30.30 12.43 18.67
N GLN A 26 30.60 13.46 17.90
CA GLN A 26 29.91 13.76 16.66
C GLN A 26 30.54 12.93 15.56
N THR A 27 29.68 12.44 14.67
CA THR A 27 30.11 11.71 13.50
C THR A 27 31.05 12.58 12.66
N LYS A 28 32.28 12.09 12.46
CA LYS A 28 33.28 12.75 11.62
C LYS A 28 32.75 12.81 10.19
N ILE A 29 32.65 14.01 9.64
CA ILE A 29 32.34 14.27 8.24
C ILE A 29 33.57 14.91 7.63
N GLU A 30 34.01 14.37 6.49
CA GLU A 30 35.14 14.87 5.72
C GLU A 30 34.67 15.20 4.31
N CYS A 31 35.11 16.35 3.79
CA CYS A 31 34.97 16.71 2.39
C CYS A 31 36.38 16.76 1.79
N LYS A 32 36.67 15.93 0.78
CA LYS A 32 38.00 15.86 0.15
C LYS A 32 37.87 15.83 -1.36
N GLY A 33 38.70 16.61 -2.04
CA GLY A 33 38.77 16.60 -3.49
C GLY A 33 39.68 17.67 -4.07
N PRO A 34 39.86 17.66 -5.41
CA PRO A 34 40.75 18.59 -6.11
C PRO A 34 40.22 20.03 -6.12
N ARG A 35 41.17 20.97 -6.22
CA ARG A 35 40.95 22.41 -6.44
C ARG A 35 41.35 22.74 -7.87
N PHE A 36 40.52 23.52 -8.55
CA PHE A 36 40.72 24.02 -9.90
C PHE A 36 40.67 25.56 -9.89
N GLU A 37 41.38 26.18 -10.82
CA GLU A 37 41.31 27.62 -11.07
C GLU A 37 40.91 27.82 -12.53
N LEU A 38 39.89 28.65 -12.75
CA LEU A 38 39.40 28.99 -14.07
C LEU A 38 39.15 30.50 -14.14
N GLY A 39 40.10 31.22 -14.73
CA GLY A 39 40.13 32.68 -14.70
C GLY A 39 40.08 33.20 -13.27
N ASP A 40 39.05 33.99 -12.98
CA ASP A 40 38.84 34.65 -11.69
C ASP A 40 38.14 33.76 -10.64
N PHE A 41 37.79 32.53 -11.02
CA PHE A 41 37.08 31.57 -10.17
C PHE A 41 38.00 30.46 -9.67
N CYS A 42 37.80 30.10 -8.41
CA CYS A 42 38.40 28.94 -7.77
C CYS A 42 37.29 27.95 -7.41
N ILE A 43 37.45 26.70 -7.85
CA ILE A 43 36.42 25.67 -7.71
C ILE A 43 37.02 24.48 -6.96
N LYS A 44 36.37 24.00 -5.91
CA LYS A 44 36.76 22.74 -5.26
C LYS A 44 35.61 21.74 -5.38
N LEU A 45 35.92 20.55 -5.89
CA LEU A 45 34.97 19.46 -6.06
C LEU A 45 35.24 18.39 -5.01
N GLY A 46 34.51 18.45 -3.89
CA GLY A 46 34.77 17.60 -2.73
C GLY A 46 33.77 16.45 -2.60
N THR A 47 34.28 15.23 -2.48
CA THR A 47 33.52 14.06 -2.04
C THR A 47 33.28 14.12 -0.54
N VAL A 48 32.01 14.13 -0.11
CA VAL A 48 31.62 14.16 1.29
C VAL A 48 31.44 12.74 1.82
N ASN A 49 32.22 12.38 2.84
CA ASN A 49 32.18 11.10 3.53
C ASN A 49 31.84 11.29 5.00
N MET A 50 30.95 10.45 5.54
CA MET A 50 30.57 10.43 6.95
C MET A 50 30.84 9.03 7.50
N THR A 51 31.82 8.90 8.39
CA THR A 51 32.32 7.59 8.87
C THR A 51 32.61 6.62 7.70
N GLN A 52 33.38 7.09 6.72
CA GLN A 52 33.77 6.35 5.50
C GLN A 52 32.63 6.02 4.51
N ASN A 53 31.38 6.40 4.79
CA ASN A 53 30.28 6.26 3.82
C ASN A 53 30.12 7.53 2.99
N PHE A 54 30.09 7.38 1.67
CA PHE A 54 29.79 8.47 0.73
C PHE A 54 28.40 9.06 0.99
N LYS A 55 28.30 10.39 1.03
CA LYS A 55 27.07 11.15 1.26
C LYS A 55 26.67 12.04 0.10
N GLY A 56 27.64 12.51 -0.68
CA GLY A 56 27.38 13.41 -1.78
C GLY A 56 28.64 14.11 -2.26
N VAL A 57 28.44 15.04 -3.19
CA VAL A 57 29.50 15.92 -3.70
C VAL A 57 29.15 17.34 -3.27
N LEU A 58 30.14 18.08 -2.77
CA LEU A 58 30.04 19.48 -2.43
C LEU A 58 30.92 20.26 -3.40
N VAL A 59 30.33 21.29 -4.01
CA VAL A 59 31.02 22.19 -4.93
C VAL A 59 31.21 23.51 -4.22
N GLU A 60 32.46 23.85 -3.92
CA GLU A 60 32.82 25.15 -3.36
C GLU A 60 33.30 26.05 -4.50
N VAL A 61 32.75 27.25 -4.62
CA VAL A 61 33.13 28.23 -5.64
C VAL A 61 33.45 29.55 -4.97
N GLU A 62 34.62 30.08 -5.28
CA GLU A 62 35.14 31.34 -4.75
C GLU A 62 35.52 32.24 -5.93
N TYR A 63 35.04 33.48 -5.91
CA TYR A 63 35.37 34.51 -6.90
C TYR A 63 36.37 35.50 -6.29
N ARG A 64 37.59 35.58 -6.85
CA ARG A 64 38.74 36.24 -6.21
C ARG A 64 38.87 37.76 -6.44
N PRO A 65 38.55 38.32 -7.63
CA PRO A 65 38.63 39.76 -7.87
C PRO A 65 37.26 40.43 -7.66
N CYS A 66 36.89 40.65 -6.40
CA CYS A 66 35.62 41.29 -6.06
C CYS A 66 35.81 42.68 -5.45
N VAL A 67 35.27 43.71 -6.10
CA VAL A 67 35.23 45.10 -5.58
C VAL A 67 33.87 45.42 -4.95
N VAL A 68 32.80 44.71 -5.36
CA VAL A 68 31.42 44.94 -4.89
C VAL A 68 30.80 43.59 -4.46
N PRO A 69 30.89 43.23 -3.16
CA PRO A 69 30.44 41.92 -2.66
C PRO A 69 28.98 41.58 -2.98
N GLY A 70 28.09 42.57 -2.95
CA GLY A 70 26.65 42.38 -3.18
C GLY A 70 26.29 41.81 -4.57
N ASN A 71 27.15 41.96 -5.57
CA ASN A 71 26.93 41.45 -6.93
C ASN A 71 27.55 40.07 -7.17
N CYS A 72 28.34 39.56 -6.22
CA CYS A 72 29.15 38.35 -6.38
C CYS A 72 28.28 37.08 -6.51
N PHE A 73 27.17 36.99 -5.77
CA PHE A 73 26.34 35.79 -5.77
C PHE A 73 25.72 35.51 -7.13
N GLU A 74 25.22 36.52 -7.84
CA GLU A 74 24.61 36.34 -9.16
C GLU A 74 25.65 35.89 -10.19
N LEU A 75 26.87 36.43 -10.13
CA LEU A 75 28.00 36.00 -10.97
C LEU A 75 28.37 34.53 -10.71
N ILE A 76 28.50 34.14 -9.43
CA ILE A 76 28.78 32.75 -9.04
C ILE A 76 27.63 31.84 -9.49
N ARG A 77 26.37 32.27 -9.32
CA ARG A 77 25.19 31.50 -9.72
C ARG A 77 25.17 31.25 -11.22
N GLU A 78 25.37 32.29 -12.04
CA GLU A 78 25.43 32.17 -13.50
C GLU A 78 26.57 31.25 -13.94
N PHE A 79 27.76 31.45 -13.36
CA PHE A 79 28.93 30.61 -13.61
C PHE A 79 28.63 29.12 -13.33
N VAL A 80 28.06 28.81 -12.17
CA VAL A 80 27.76 27.41 -11.78
C VAL A 80 26.61 26.84 -12.61
N GLN A 81 25.61 27.65 -12.99
CA GLN A 81 24.54 27.23 -13.89
C GLN A 81 25.06 26.84 -15.28
N GLY A 82 26.15 27.46 -15.75
CA GLY A 82 26.82 27.05 -16.98
C GLY A 82 27.27 25.58 -16.98
N PHE A 83 27.58 25.01 -15.81
CA PHE A 83 28.05 23.62 -15.68
C PHE A 83 26.98 22.66 -15.16
N LEU A 84 26.18 23.09 -14.18
CA LEU A 84 25.21 22.25 -13.47
C LEU A 84 23.75 22.50 -13.89
N GLY A 85 23.52 23.43 -14.82
CA GLY A 85 22.22 23.73 -15.39
C GLY A 85 21.19 24.19 -14.35
N PRO A 86 19.91 23.80 -14.49
CA PRO A 86 18.82 24.27 -13.62
C PRO A 86 18.87 23.71 -12.19
N THR A 87 19.82 22.81 -11.90
CA THR A 87 19.98 22.17 -10.58
C THR A 87 20.56 23.13 -9.53
N VAL A 88 21.13 24.25 -9.96
CA VAL A 88 21.73 25.26 -9.07
C VAL A 88 20.63 26.06 -8.38
N SER A 89 20.71 26.14 -7.05
CA SER A 89 19.79 26.96 -6.24
C SER A 89 19.85 28.42 -6.66
N THR A 90 18.68 29.03 -6.89
CA THR A 90 18.55 30.47 -7.08
C THR A 90 18.52 31.24 -5.75
N GLN A 91 18.41 30.54 -4.62
CA GLN A 91 18.38 31.14 -3.30
C GLN A 91 19.80 31.30 -2.75
N VAL A 92 20.07 32.49 -2.20
CA VAL A 92 21.29 32.79 -1.45
C VAL A 92 21.40 31.85 -0.23
N PRO A 93 22.56 31.22 0.01
CA PRO A 93 22.80 30.41 1.21
C PRO A 93 22.39 31.13 2.48
N GLN A 94 21.69 30.44 3.37
CA GLN A 94 21.05 31.04 4.54
C GLN A 94 22.01 31.85 5.41
N TYR A 95 23.24 31.37 5.59
CA TYR A 95 24.28 32.09 6.31
C TYR A 95 24.67 33.43 5.65
N LEU A 96 24.76 33.46 4.31
CA LEU A 96 25.23 34.63 3.56
C LEU A 96 24.17 35.74 3.44
N GLN A 97 22.89 35.44 3.68
CA GLN A 97 21.80 36.42 3.49
C GLN A 97 22.03 37.75 4.24
N ASN A 98 22.66 37.70 5.42
CA ASN A 98 22.97 38.88 6.23
C ASN A 98 24.39 39.44 6.02
N HIS A 99 25.22 38.78 5.20
CA HIS A 99 26.64 39.08 4.98
C HIS A 99 26.96 39.34 3.49
N MET A 100 25.92 39.53 2.66
CA MET A 100 26.07 39.70 1.20
C MET A 100 26.93 40.91 0.80
N ASN A 101 27.01 41.93 1.64
CA ASN A 101 27.78 43.15 1.38
C ASN A 101 29.17 43.14 2.02
N ASP A 102 29.48 42.08 2.79
CA ASP A 102 30.76 41.96 3.49
C ASP A 102 31.80 41.27 2.60
N ILE A 103 33.08 41.58 2.82
CA ILE A 103 34.18 40.86 2.15
C ILE A 103 34.27 39.46 2.76
N SER A 104 34.27 38.42 1.91
CA SER A 104 34.30 37.04 2.36
C SER A 104 35.56 36.72 3.16
N GLN A 105 35.36 36.06 4.30
CA GLN A 105 36.40 35.56 5.19
C GLN A 105 36.39 34.02 5.22
N PRO A 106 37.51 33.37 5.59
CA PRO A 106 37.56 31.91 5.75
C PRO A 106 36.48 31.34 6.68
N MET A 107 36.02 32.13 7.66
CA MET A 107 34.95 31.76 8.58
C MET A 107 33.61 31.54 7.87
N ASP A 108 33.30 32.31 6.83
CA ASP A 108 32.05 32.18 6.09
C ASP A 108 31.98 30.83 5.37
N THR A 109 33.13 30.39 4.85
CA THR A 109 33.27 29.07 4.23
C THR A 109 33.02 27.98 5.28
N ILE A 110 33.63 28.10 6.47
CA ILE A 110 33.44 27.14 7.57
C ILE A 110 31.97 27.04 7.99
N HIS A 111 31.27 28.18 8.14
CA HIS A 111 29.85 28.19 8.51
C HIS A 111 28.97 27.51 7.45
N GLN A 112 29.22 27.78 6.17
CA GLN A 112 28.50 27.10 5.08
C GLN A 112 28.75 25.58 5.06
N TYR A 113 30.00 25.13 5.28
CA TYR A 113 30.30 23.70 5.44
C TYR A 113 29.56 23.10 6.64
N LEU A 114 29.50 23.80 7.77
CA LEU A 114 28.78 23.33 8.95
C LEU A 114 27.27 23.17 8.69
N ASP A 115 26.66 24.08 7.92
CA ASP A 115 25.25 23.98 7.51
C ASP A 115 25.02 22.74 6.64
N HIS A 116 25.84 22.53 5.61
CA HIS A 116 25.75 21.35 4.74
C HIS A 116 26.01 20.05 5.51
N PHE A 117 27.03 20.01 6.37
CA PHE A 117 27.30 18.85 7.22
C PHE A 117 26.17 18.62 8.22
N GLY A 118 25.52 19.66 8.71
CA GLY A 118 24.30 19.59 9.50
C GLY A 118 23.15 18.92 8.73
N GLN A 119 22.97 19.24 7.45
CA GLN A 119 21.97 18.59 6.59
C GLN A 119 22.29 17.10 6.37
N TYR A 120 23.54 16.75 6.07
CA TYR A 120 23.97 15.35 5.93
C TYR A 120 23.77 14.54 7.22
N ARG A 121 23.93 15.16 8.40
CA ARG A 121 23.62 14.54 9.69
C ARG A 121 22.11 14.31 9.90
N LYS A 122 21.26 15.17 9.33
CA LYS A 122 19.80 15.05 9.40
C LYS A 122 19.25 13.99 8.43
N SER A 123 19.93 13.73 7.31
CA SER A 123 19.56 12.67 6.38
C SER A 123 19.98 11.31 6.91
N THR A 124 19.01 10.42 7.15
CA THR A 124 19.27 9.09 7.67
C THR A 124 19.50 8.15 6.48
N GLY A 125 20.65 7.48 6.42
CA GLY A 125 20.83 6.34 5.52
C GLY A 125 20.21 5.09 6.17
N VAL A 126 19.22 4.49 5.52
CA VAL A 126 18.65 3.19 5.91
C VAL A 126 19.20 2.13 4.96
N GLU A 127 19.71 1.04 5.52
CA GLU A 127 20.21 -0.09 4.73
C GLU A 127 19.07 -1.07 4.47
N VAL A 128 18.87 -1.43 3.20
CA VAL A 128 17.91 -2.47 2.81
C VAL A 128 18.69 -3.74 2.52
N VAL A 129 18.36 -4.81 3.23
CA VAL A 129 19.02 -6.11 3.14
C VAL A 129 18.03 -7.20 2.74
N SER A 130 18.50 -8.28 2.13
CA SER A 130 17.69 -9.45 1.84
C SER A 130 17.20 -10.13 3.12
N ALA A 131 15.90 -10.41 3.23
CA ALA A 131 15.30 -11.08 4.38
C ALA A 131 15.81 -12.53 4.58
N GLY A 132 16.27 -13.19 3.51
CA GLY A 132 16.75 -14.58 3.57
C GLY A 132 18.25 -14.70 3.84
N SER A 133 19.05 -13.81 3.25
CA SER A 133 20.52 -13.93 3.27
C SER A 133 21.22 -12.79 4.01
N SER A 134 20.49 -11.78 4.49
CA SER A 134 21.01 -10.55 5.11
C SER A 134 22.04 -9.80 4.25
N LYS A 135 22.13 -10.12 2.95
CA LYS A 135 23.00 -9.43 1.99
C LYS A 135 22.45 -8.03 1.72
N SER A 136 23.34 -7.04 1.70
CA SER A 136 22.99 -5.65 1.38
C SER A 136 22.47 -5.56 -0.06
N ILE A 137 21.31 -4.92 -0.23
CA ILE A 137 20.67 -4.68 -1.54
C ILE A 137 20.94 -3.25 -1.99
N ALA A 138 20.67 -2.29 -1.09
CA ALA A 138 20.87 -0.86 -1.34
C ALA A 138 20.90 -0.08 -0.02
N SER A 139 21.56 1.07 -0.01
CA SER A 139 21.37 2.09 1.01
C SER A 139 20.49 3.20 0.44
N VAL A 140 19.43 3.57 1.14
CA VAL A 140 18.49 4.61 0.74
C VAL A 140 18.60 5.81 1.68
N THR A 141 18.67 6.99 1.10
CA THR A 141 18.67 8.25 1.87
C THR A 141 17.23 8.63 2.17
N VAL A 142 16.93 8.76 3.46
CA VAL A 142 15.56 9.03 3.93
C VAL A 142 15.52 10.22 4.89
N SER A 143 14.38 10.91 4.91
CA SER A 143 14.03 11.93 5.90
C SER A 143 13.05 11.33 6.93
N PRO A 144 12.81 11.99 8.07
CA PRO A 144 11.85 11.51 9.07
C PRO A 144 10.42 11.33 8.54
N THR A 145 10.03 12.10 7.51
CA THR A 145 8.71 12.03 6.88
C THR A 145 8.64 11.02 5.74
N THR A 146 9.77 10.48 5.29
CA THR A 146 9.79 9.50 4.20
C THR A 146 8.95 8.28 4.56
N THR A 147 8.08 7.88 3.65
CA THR A 147 7.18 6.73 3.81
C THR A 147 7.82 5.44 3.30
N ILE A 148 7.30 4.31 3.75
CA ILE A 148 7.68 3.00 3.21
C ILE A 148 7.37 2.89 1.70
N ALA A 149 6.29 3.53 1.23
CA ALA A 149 5.98 3.60 -0.21
C ALA A 149 7.11 4.26 -1.01
N GLU A 150 7.61 5.40 -0.53
CA GLU A 150 8.70 6.14 -1.18
C GLU A 150 10.01 5.35 -1.17
N ILE A 151 10.33 4.66 -0.06
CA ILE A 151 11.50 3.77 -0.01
C ILE A 151 11.39 2.67 -1.08
N LYS A 152 10.22 2.05 -1.24
CA LYS A 152 10.00 1.03 -2.28
C LYS A 152 10.16 1.61 -3.69
N GLN A 153 9.66 2.83 -3.92
CA GLN A 153 9.84 3.53 -5.20
C GLN A 153 11.30 3.84 -5.48
N GLN A 154 12.07 4.30 -4.47
CA GLN A 154 13.51 4.53 -4.61
C GLN A 154 14.27 3.23 -4.93
N LEU A 155 13.95 2.13 -4.27
CA LEU A 155 14.58 0.83 -4.57
C LEU A 155 14.33 0.39 -6.03
N HIS A 156 13.14 0.70 -6.55
CA HIS A 156 12.79 0.41 -7.94
C HIS A 156 13.51 1.35 -8.92
N SER A 157 13.55 2.66 -8.64
CA SER A 157 14.25 3.63 -9.51
C SER A 157 15.75 3.37 -9.58
N LEU A 158 16.35 2.89 -8.48
CA LEU A 158 17.73 2.43 -8.42
C LEU A 158 17.98 1.09 -9.13
N LYS A 159 16.94 0.45 -9.68
CA LYS A 159 16.98 -0.90 -10.30
C LYS A 159 17.56 -1.97 -9.36
N LYS A 160 17.43 -1.79 -8.05
CA LYS A 160 17.88 -2.75 -7.03
C LYS A 160 16.77 -3.68 -6.55
N ALA A 161 15.52 -3.32 -6.81
CA ALA A 161 14.34 -4.15 -6.51
C ALA A 161 13.30 -4.10 -7.65
N PRO A 162 12.39 -5.10 -7.73
CA PRO A 162 11.24 -5.07 -8.61
C PRO A 162 10.30 -3.88 -8.34
N TYR A 163 9.25 -3.71 -9.14
CA TYR A 163 8.23 -2.68 -8.91
C TYR A 163 7.62 -2.75 -7.51
N ALA A 164 7.21 -1.60 -6.95
CA ALA A 164 6.90 -1.39 -5.53
C ALA A 164 5.91 -2.41 -4.94
N GLN A 165 4.88 -2.83 -5.68
CA GLN A 165 3.85 -3.75 -5.21
C GLN A 165 4.38 -5.18 -4.95
N ARG A 166 5.50 -5.59 -5.55
CA ARG A 166 6.16 -6.88 -5.24
C ARG A 166 7.03 -6.82 -3.99
N GLN A 167 7.32 -5.63 -3.49
CA GLN A 167 8.26 -5.43 -2.41
C GLN A 167 7.54 -5.53 -1.05
N CYS A 168 8.07 -6.39 -0.17
CA CYS A 168 7.69 -6.45 1.23
C CYS A 168 8.87 -6.04 2.09
N LEU A 169 8.75 -4.90 2.78
CA LEU A 169 9.74 -4.42 3.74
C LEU A 169 9.30 -4.75 5.18
N ARG A 170 10.26 -5.10 6.03
CA ARG A 170 10.06 -5.55 7.41
C ARG A 170 11.16 -5.00 8.32
N LEU A 171 10.87 -4.85 9.60
CA LEU A 171 11.88 -4.50 10.62
C LEU A 171 12.75 -5.71 11.01
N GLU A 172 12.23 -6.92 10.83
CA GLU A 172 12.91 -8.18 11.15
C GLU A 172 12.77 -9.17 9.99
N PRO A 173 13.71 -10.13 9.82
CA PRO A 173 13.68 -11.09 8.71
C PRO A 173 12.33 -11.83 8.58
N LYS A 174 11.78 -12.27 9.73
CA LYS A 174 10.51 -12.99 9.83
C LYS A 174 9.37 -12.15 10.44
N GLY A 175 9.59 -10.83 10.57
CA GLY A 175 8.62 -9.92 11.16
C GLY A 175 7.40 -9.64 10.28
N LYS A 176 6.48 -8.83 10.82
CA LYS A 176 5.31 -8.33 10.11
C LYS A 176 5.72 -7.39 8.97
N ALA A 177 4.97 -7.44 7.87
CA ALA A 177 5.13 -6.49 6.77
C ALA A 177 4.74 -5.07 7.21
N LEU A 178 5.55 -4.10 6.82
CA LEU A 178 5.30 -2.68 7.06
C LEU A 178 4.22 -2.14 6.12
N SER A 179 3.42 -1.20 6.63
CA SER A 179 2.43 -0.47 5.84
C SER A 179 3.12 0.58 4.98
N ASP A 180 2.61 0.79 3.77
CA ASP A 180 3.11 1.80 2.83
C ASP A 180 3.01 3.23 3.38
N SER A 181 2.07 3.46 4.31
CA SER A 181 1.84 4.75 4.98
C SER A 181 2.72 5.00 6.21
N GLU A 182 3.42 3.97 6.73
CA GLU A 182 4.33 4.17 7.87
C GLU A 182 5.53 5.01 7.44
N THR A 183 6.01 5.86 8.35
CA THR A 183 7.14 6.76 8.12
C THR A 183 8.38 6.29 8.87
N VAL A 184 9.55 6.75 8.42
CA VAL A 184 10.82 6.55 9.13
C VAL A 184 10.72 6.98 10.60
N LYS A 185 10.05 8.10 10.88
CA LYS A 185 9.80 8.59 12.24
C LYS A 185 8.90 7.65 13.05
N SER A 186 7.77 7.18 12.50
CA SER A 186 6.86 6.29 13.24
C SER A 186 7.50 4.94 13.54
N LEU A 187 8.41 4.49 12.68
CA LEU A 187 9.16 3.24 12.83
C LEU A 187 10.45 3.40 13.66
N GLN A 188 10.75 4.62 14.12
CA GLN A 188 11.94 4.94 14.91
C GLN A 188 13.26 4.49 14.24
N LEU A 189 13.30 4.52 12.91
CA LEU A 189 14.49 4.13 12.14
C LEU A 189 15.58 5.19 12.30
N LYS A 190 16.80 4.76 12.63
CA LYS A 190 17.99 5.59 12.84
C LYS A 190 19.02 5.33 11.75
N TYR A 191 20.11 6.09 11.79
CA TYR A 191 21.21 5.91 10.87
C TYR A 191 21.79 4.50 10.97
N GLY A 192 21.89 3.81 9.84
CA GLY A 192 22.37 2.42 9.80
C GLY A 192 21.32 1.37 10.22
N SER A 193 20.07 1.77 10.48
CA SER A 193 18.99 0.80 10.66
C SER A 193 18.80 -0.05 9.41
N LYS A 194 18.45 -1.33 9.63
CA LYS A 194 18.23 -2.31 8.56
C LYS A 194 16.75 -2.53 8.31
N LEU A 195 16.36 -2.53 7.04
CA LEU A 195 15.07 -3.01 6.57
C LEU A 195 15.26 -4.31 5.80
N TYR A 196 14.44 -5.30 6.11
CA TYR A 196 14.49 -6.61 5.46
C TYR A 196 13.52 -6.66 4.29
N PHE A 197 14.08 -6.82 3.10
CA PHE A 197 13.37 -6.94 1.85
C PHE A 197 13.04 -8.40 1.54
N LYS A 198 11.77 -8.64 1.19
CA LYS A 198 11.29 -9.89 0.62
C LYS A 198 10.54 -9.61 -0.67
N ASP A 199 10.90 -10.31 -1.74
CA ASP A 199 10.13 -10.36 -2.97
C ASP A 199 8.90 -11.28 -2.78
N LEU A 200 7.71 -10.74 -3.07
CA LEU A 200 6.43 -11.46 -2.97
C LEU A 200 6.13 -12.35 -4.19
N GLY A 201 6.96 -12.29 -5.25
CA GLY A 201 6.67 -12.92 -6.53
C GLY A 201 5.61 -12.15 -7.34
N PRO A 202 5.16 -12.68 -8.49
CA PRO A 202 4.14 -12.03 -9.33
C PRO A 202 2.87 -11.65 -8.55
N GLN A 203 2.49 -10.38 -8.66
CA GLN A 203 1.33 -9.80 -7.97
C GLN A 203 0.29 -9.32 -8.98
N ILE A 204 -0.99 -9.40 -8.59
CA ILE A 204 -2.12 -8.88 -9.36
C ILE A 204 -3.00 -7.98 -8.48
N GLY A 205 -3.55 -6.91 -9.06
CA GLY A 205 -4.41 -5.97 -8.34
C GLY A 205 -5.73 -6.59 -7.88
N TRP A 206 -6.19 -6.26 -6.67
CA TRP A 206 -7.44 -6.81 -6.12
C TRP A 206 -8.66 -6.54 -7.01
N LYS A 207 -8.72 -5.37 -7.64
CA LYS A 207 -9.81 -5.03 -8.58
C LYS A 207 -9.86 -6.05 -9.73
N THR A 208 -8.72 -6.33 -10.36
CA THR A 208 -8.61 -7.30 -11.46
C THR A 208 -8.96 -8.71 -10.99
N VAL A 209 -8.54 -9.09 -9.78
CA VAL A 209 -8.89 -10.39 -9.20
C VAL A 209 -10.39 -10.55 -9.09
N PHE A 210 -11.08 -9.62 -8.43
CA PHE A 210 -12.52 -9.73 -8.22
C PHE A 210 -13.29 -9.68 -9.54
N LEU A 211 -12.82 -8.91 -10.52
CA LEU A 211 -13.42 -8.92 -11.86
C LEU A 211 -13.30 -10.29 -12.53
N ALA A 212 -12.12 -10.90 -12.54
CA ALA A 212 -11.93 -12.22 -13.13
C ALA A 212 -12.66 -13.33 -12.35
N GLU A 213 -12.69 -13.23 -11.02
CA GLU A 213 -13.38 -14.15 -10.12
C GLU A 213 -14.89 -14.16 -10.38
N TYR A 214 -15.51 -12.98 -10.58
CA TYR A 214 -16.96 -12.82 -10.75
C TYR A 214 -17.45 -12.83 -12.21
N ALA A 215 -16.59 -12.49 -13.18
CA ALA A 215 -16.95 -12.55 -14.60
C ALA A 215 -17.18 -13.99 -15.07
N GLY A 216 -16.41 -14.94 -14.56
CA GLY A 216 -16.59 -16.36 -14.91
C GLY A 216 -17.95 -16.91 -14.53
N PRO A 217 -18.39 -16.79 -13.27
CA PRO A 217 -19.72 -17.24 -12.86
C PRO A 217 -20.86 -16.65 -13.70
N LEU A 218 -20.74 -15.40 -14.13
CA LEU A 218 -21.73 -14.79 -15.02
C LEU A 218 -21.70 -15.45 -16.41
N PHE A 219 -20.50 -15.53 -17.02
CA PHE A 219 -20.33 -16.10 -18.36
C PHE A 219 -20.68 -17.59 -18.41
N VAL A 220 -20.11 -18.38 -17.50
CA VAL A 220 -20.29 -19.83 -17.43
C VAL A 220 -21.75 -20.20 -17.19
N TYR A 221 -22.46 -19.52 -16.30
CA TYR A 221 -23.87 -19.82 -16.07
C TYR A 221 -24.71 -19.53 -17.31
N LEU A 222 -24.53 -18.36 -17.94
CA LEU A 222 -25.27 -17.99 -19.15
C LEU A 222 -24.95 -18.91 -20.34
N TRP A 223 -23.73 -19.41 -20.43
CA TRP A 223 -23.36 -20.40 -21.44
C TRP A 223 -24.04 -21.74 -21.21
N VAL A 224 -24.02 -22.27 -19.98
CA VAL A 224 -24.69 -23.54 -19.63
C VAL A 224 -26.22 -23.42 -19.74
N TYR A 225 -26.77 -22.25 -19.43
CA TYR A 225 -28.20 -21.94 -19.57
C TYR A 225 -28.72 -22.10 -21.00
N GLN A 226 -27.86 -21.90 -22.03
CA GLN A 226 -28.22 -22.16 -23.43
C GLN A 226 -28.37 -23.66 -23.75
N ARG A 227 -28.12 -24.55 -22.78
CA ARG A 227 -28.15 -26.00 -22.91
C ARG A 227 -27.34 -26.53 -24.11
N PRO A 228 -26.04 -26.16 -24.24
CA PRO A 228 -25.26 -26.63 -25.37
C PRO A 228 -25.09 -28.15 -25.31
N TRP A 229 -25.06 -28.79 -26.48
CA TRP A 229 -24.98 -30.24 -26.66
C TRP A 229 -23.84 -30.88 -25.87
N ILE A 230 -22.73 -30.18 -25.65
CA ILE A 230 -21.57 -30.67 -24.91
C ILE A 230 -21.89 -31.07 -23.45
N PHE A 231 -22.92 -30.47 -22.85
CA PHE A 231 -23.31 -30.79 -21.47
C PHE A 231 -24.47 -31.77 -21.40
N TYR A 232 -25.41 -31.73 -22.35
CA TYR A 232 -26.68 -32.44 -22.22
C TYR A 232 -26.95 -33.45 -23.35
N GLY A 233 -26.11 -33.49 -24.38
CA GLY A 233 -26.32 -34.28 -25.59
C GLY A 233 -27.38 -33.69 -26.52
N ASP A 234 -27.86 -34.50 -27.47
CA ASP A 234 -29.00 -34.18 -28.33
C ASP A 234 -30.30 -34.33 -27.56
N VAL A 235 -30.59 -33.32 -26.73
CA VAL A 235 -31.85 -33.26 -26.00
C VAL A 235 -32.91 -32.66 -26.91
N PRO A 236 -34.11 -33.24 -27.00
CA PRO A 236 -35.26 -32.58 -27.63
C PRO A 236 -35.48 -31.18 -27.02
N ASP A 237 -36.18 -30.28 -27.74
CA ASP A 237 -36.66 -29.00 -27.22
C ASP A 237 -37.65 -29.21 -26.05
N ALA A 238 -37.10 -29.59 -24.90
CA ALA A 238 -37.84 -29.84 -23.68
C ALA A 238 -38.21 -28.48 -23.09
N LYS A 239 -39.51 -28.28 -22.84
CA LYS A 239 -40.04 -27.07 -22.23
C LYS A 239 -39.22 -26.71 -20.98
N ILE A 240 -38.62 -25.53 -21.01
CA ILE A 240 -37.84 -24.99 -19.89
C ILE A 240 -38.84 -24.49 -18.84
N ASP A 241 -38.69 -24.95 -17.59
CA ASP A 241 -39.53 -24.45 -16.52
C ASP A 241 -39.20 -22.98 -16.19
N SER A 242 -40.23 -22.21 -15.82
CA SER A 242 -40.09 -20.82 -15.38
C SER A 242 -39.02 -20.62 -14.29
N VAL A 243 -38.84 -21.59 -13.38
CA VAL A 243 -37.83 -21.52 -12.30
C VAL A 243 -36.41 -21.43 -12.85
N VAL A 244 -36.14 -22.07 -14.00
CA VAL A 244 -34.83 -22.04 -14.64
C VAL A 244 -34.50 -20.63 -15.15
N HIS A 245 -35.47 -19.94 -15.74
CA HIS A 245 -35.32 -18.55 -16.17
C HIS A 245 -35.08 -17.61 -14.98
N TRP A 246 -35.83 -17.80 -13.89
CA TRP A 246 -35.63 -17.04 -12.65
C TRP A 246 -34.27 -17.33 -12.01
N ALA A 247 -33.81 -18.58 -12.02
CA ALA A 247 -32.49 -18.94 -11.52
C ALA A 247 -31.38 -18.26 -12.33
N ALA A 248 -31.48 -18.28 -13.67
CA ALA A 248 -30.55 -17.57 -14.54
C ALA A 248 -30.56 -16.05 -14.31
N ALA A 249 -31.74 -15.45 -14.15
CA ALA A 249 -31.87 -14.03 -13.84
C ALA A 249 -31.26 -13.67 -12.47
N CYS A 250 -31.59 -14.42 -11.41
CA CYS A 250 -31.06 -14.21 -10.06
C CYS A 250 -29.53 -14.38 -10.02
N TRP A 251 -29.00 -15.44 -10.63
CA TRP A 251 -27.57 -15.69 -10.70
C TRP A 251 -26.84 -14.56 -11.46
N SER A 252 -27.38 -14.19 -12.62
CA SER A 252 -26.79 -13.13 -13.45
C SER A 252 -26.84 -11.78 -12.74
N LEU A 253 -27.98 -11.44 -12.11
CA LEU A 253 -28.15 -10.20 -11.36
C LEU A 253 -27.15 -10.12 -10.20
N HIS A 254 -26.99 -11.22 -9.44
CA HIS A 254 -26.03 -11.28 -8.35
C HIS A 254 -24.60 -11.00 -8.86
N TYR A 255 -24.12 -11.75 -9.85
CA TYR A 255 -22.73 -11.57 -10.33
C TYR A 255 -22.52 -10.26 -11.09
N ALA A 256 -23.52 -9.77 -11.82
CA ALA A 256 -23.48 -8.42 -12.41
C ALA A 256 -23.38 -7.35 -11.32
N LYS A 257 -24.17 -7.45 -10.24
CA LYS A 257 -24.07 -6.58 -9.07
C LYS A 257 -22.67 -6.64 -8.47
N ARG A 258 -22.11 -7.83 -8.23
CA ARG A 258 -20.74 -8.01 -7.69
C ARG A 258 -19.65 -7.39 -8.57
N LEU A 259 -19.79 -7.47 -9.90
CA LEU A 259 -18.91 -6.82 -10.86
C LEU A 259 -19.02 -5.29 -10.77
N LEU A 260 -20.24 -4.75 -10.78
CA LEU A 260 -20.48 -3.30 -10.67
C LEU A 260 -20.01 -2.75 -9.32
N GLU A 261 -20.26 -3.47 -8.23
CA GLU A 261 -19.74 -3.12 -6.90
C GLU A 261 -18.21 -3.07 -6.89
N THR A 262 -17.55 -4.02 -7.55
CA THR A 262 -16.09 -4.04 -7.70
C THR A 262 -15.56 -2.86 -8.50
N LEU A 263 -16.28 -2.42 -9.53
CA LEU A 263 -15.90 -1.29 -10.37
C LEU A 263 -16.14 0.06 -9.68
N PHE A 264 -17.28 0.22 -9.01
CA PHE A 264 -17.83 1.53 -8.63
C PHE A 264 -18.02 1.73 -7.12
N VAL A 265 -18.07 0.67 -6.30
CA VAL A 265 -18.38 0.75 -4.87
C VAL A 265 -17.18 0.42 -3.99
N HIS A 266 -16.46 -0.67 -4.26
CA HIS A 266 -15.39 -1.16 -3.39
C HIS A 266 -14.16 -0.23 -3.37
N ARG A 267 -13.66 0.05 -2.16
CA ARG A 267 -12.38 0.74 -1.90
C ARG A 267 -11.42 -0.23 -1.22
N PHE A 268 -10.49 -0.81 -1.98
CA PHE A 268 -9.53 -1.80 -1.48
C PHE A 268 -8.41 -1.15 -0.66
N SER A 269 -8.05 -1.75 0.48
CA SER A 269 -6.97 -1.26 1.35
C SER A 269 -5.60 -1.86 1.04
N HIS A 270 -5.57 -3.03 0.40
CA HIS A 270 -4.35 -3.62 -0.13
C HIS A 270 -4.32 -3.44 -1.65
N ALA A 271 -3.14 -3.17 -2.19
CA ALA A 271 -2.98 -2.95 -3.62
C ALA A 271 -3.11 -4.26 -4.42
N THR A 272 -2.53 -5.36 -3.93
CA THR A 272 -2.38 -6.59 -4.72
C THR A 272 -2.51 -7.88 -3.89
N MET A 273 -2.59 -9.01 -4.61
CA MET A 273 -2.43 -10.36 -4.07
C MET A 273 -1.51 -11.22 -4.95
N PRO A 274 -0.98 -12.35 -4.44
CA PRO A 274 -0.19 -13.28 -5.23
C PRO A 274 -0.98 -13.86 -6.40
N LEU A 275 -0.41 -13.82 -7.62
CA LEU A 275 -1.09 -14.25 -8.85
C LEU A 275 -1.61 -15.69 -8.79
N ARG A 276 -0.87 -16.61 -8.18
CA ARG A 276 -1.29 -18.02 -8.02
C ARG A 276 -2.64 -18.19 -7.32
N ASN A 277 -3.00 -17.27 -6.43
CA ASN A 277 -4.26 -17.34 -5.70
C ASN A 277 -5.45 -17.01 -6.61
N LEU A 278 -5.23 -16.29 -7.72
CA LEU A 278 -6.27 -16.00 -8.71
C LEU A 278 -6.87 -17.30 -9.25
N PHE A 279 -6.01 -18.23 -9.69
CA PHE A 279 -6.45 -19.50 -10.27
C PHE A 279 -7.24 -20.32 -9.25
N LYS A 280 -6.83 -20.34 -7.98
CA LYS A 280 -7.58 -21.01 -6.91
C LYS A 280 -8.98 -20.41 -6.75
N ASN A 281 -9.07 -19.08 -6.67
CA ASN A 281 -10.35 -18.39 -6.50
C ASN A 281 -11.26 -18.60 -7.72
N CYS A 282 -10.76 -18.36 -8.93
CA CYS A 282 -11.51 -18.57 -10.16
C CYS A 282 -11.97 -20.02 -10.27
N SER A 283 -11.10 -21.01 -10.02
CA SER A 283 -11.49 -22.43 -10.09
C SER A 283 -12.65 -22.74 -9.15
N TYR A 284 -12.61 -22.24 -7.90
CA TYR A 284 -13.71 -22.42 -6.95
C TYR A 284 -15.03 -21.87 -7.52
N TYR A 285 -15.05 -20.59 -7.89
CA TYR A 285 -16.28 -19.94 -8.34
C TYR A 285 -16.81 -20.50 -9.66
N TRP A 286 -15.92 -20.74 -10.63
CA TRP A 286 -16.31 -21.16 -11.98
C TRP A 286 -16.78 -22.61 -12.00
N LEU A 287 -16.11 -23.51 -11.25
CA LEU A 287 -16.52 -24.92 -11.18
C LEU A 287 -17.82 -25.09 -10.39
N PHE A 288 -18.00 -24.38 -9.28
CA PHE A 288 -19.30 -24.39 -8.59
C PHE A 288 -20.42 -23.80 -9.46
N THR A 289 -20.13 -22.73 -10.21
CA THR A 289 -21.09 -22.19 -11.18
C THR A 289 -21.50 -23.25 -12.18
N MET A 290 -20.52 -23.91 -12.81
CA MET A 290 -20.79 -24.95 -13.79
C MET A 290 -21.61 -26.08 -13.18
N TYR A 291 -21.28 -26.51 -11.96
CA TYR A 291 -22.00 -27.59 -11.26
C TYR A 291 -23.44 -27.22 -10.93
N VAL A 292 -23.70 -26.00 -10.45
CA VAL A 292 -25.06 -25.51 -10.16
C VAL A 292 -25.83 -25.31 -11.46
N ALA A 293 -25.24 -24.62 -12.43
CA ALA A 293 -25.87 -24.35 -13.72
C ALA A 293 -26.22 -25.66 -14.44
N TYR A 294 -25.33 -26.67 -14.38
CA TYR A 294 -25.59 -27.97 -14.98
C TYR A 294 -26.92 -28.56 -14.48
N HIS A 295 -27.10 -28.61 -13.16
CA HIS A 295 -28.26 -29.25 -12.53
C HIS A 295 -29.55 -28.44 -12.66
N VAL A 296 -29.48 -27.11 -12.49
CA VAL A 296 -30.67 -26.26 -12.60
C VAL A 296 -31.17 -26.21 -14.03
N ASN A 297 -30.25 -26.17 -15.01
CA ASN A 297 -30.63 -26.11 -16.42
C ASN A 297 -30.82 -27.49 -17.04
N HIS A 298 -30.66 -28.59 -16.30
CA HIS A 298 -30.79 -29.95 -16.84
C HIS A 298 -32.20 -30.18 -17.42
N PRO A 299 -32.35 -30.92 -18.54
CA PRO A 299 -33.65 -31.23 -19.12
C PRO A 299 -34.61 -31.97 -18.16
N LEU A 300 -34.05 -32.79 -17.28
CA LEU A 300 -34.77 -33.54 -16.24
C LEU A 300 -34.92 -32.78 -14.92
N TYR A 301 -34.70 -31.46 -14.92
CA TYR A 301 -34.85 -30.64 -13.73
C TYR A 301 -36.29 -30.67 -13.21
N THR A 302 -36.45 -30.95 -11.91
CA THR A 302 -37.74 -30.95 -11.22
C THR A 302 -37.90 -29.66 -10.41
N PRO A 303 -38.83 -28.76 -10.77
CA PRO A 303 -39.03 -27.51 -10.04
C PRO A 303 -39.63 -27.75 -8.64
N PRO A 304 -39.38 -26.85 -7.68
CA PRO A 304 -40.07 -26.88 -6.39
C PRO A 304 -41.56 -26.51 -6.51
N SER A 305 -42.31 -26.67 -5.41
CA SER A 305 -43.65 -26.12 -5.29
C SER A 305 -43.66 -24.59 -5.34
N SER A 306 -44.77 -23.99 -5.79
CA SER A 306 -44.92 -22.54 -5.92
C SER A 306 -44.64 -21.79 -4.61
N ALA A 307 -45.02 -22.36 -3.47
CA ALA A 307 -44.74 -21.77 -2.16
C ALA A 307 -43.23 -21.70 -1.86
N ARG A 308 -42.48 -22.80 -2.11
CA ARG A 308 -41.02 -22.82 -1.93
C ARG A 308 -40.33 -21.85 -2.88
N PHE A 309 -40.77 -21.81 -4.14
CA PHE A 309 -40.27 -20.86 -5.12
C PHE A 309 -40.42 -19.40 -4.63
N VAL A 310 -41.64 -18.99 -4.24
CA VAL A 310 -41.92 -17.61 -3.79
C VAL A 310 -41.13 -17.25 -2.53
N ILE A 311 -41.08 -18.14 -1.53
CA ILE A 311 -40.33 -17.90 -0.30
C ILE A 311 -38.83 -17.76 -0.60
N GLY A 312 -38.27 -18.66 -1.42
CA GLY A 312 -36.86 -18.62 -1.81
C GLY A 312 -36.50 -17.37 -2.59
N ALA A 313 -37.34 -16.99 -3.57
CA ALA A 313 -37.16 -15.78 -4.38
C ALA A 313 -37.23 -14.51 -3.52
N ALA A 314 -38.24 -14.38 -2.65
CA ALA A 314 -38.37 -13.24 -1.75
C ALA A 314 -37.15 -13.12 -0.82
N MET A 315 -36.70 -14.23 -0.24
CA MET A 315 -35.50 -14.27 0.59
C MET A 315 -34.24 -13.85 -0.18
N PHE A 316 -34.09 -14.33 -1.42
CA PHE A 316 -32.96 -13.99 -2.29
C PHE A 316 -32.89 -12.47 -2.53
N PHE A 317 -33.98 -11.86 -3.01
CA PHE A 317 -33.98 -10.43 -3.32
C PHE A 317 -33.82 -9.54 -2.09
N LEU A 318 -34.48 -9.87 -0.97
CA LEU A 318 -34.32 -9.13 0.28
C LEU A 318 -32.87 -9.16 0.75
N CYS A 319 -32.21 -10.31 0.65
CA CYS A 319 -30.81 -10.45 1.03
C CYS A 319 -29.86 -9.76 0.05
N GLU A 320 -30.12 -9.82 -1.26
CA GLU A 320 -29.31 -9.10 -2.25
C GLU A 320 -29.33 -7.59 -2.04
N LEU A 321 -30.50 -7.02 -1.74
CA LEU A 321 -30.68 -5.61 -1.38
C LEU A 321 -29.99 -5.27 -0.06
N GLY A 322 -30.07 -6.16 0.93
CA GLY A 322 -29.37 -6.02 2.20
C GLY A 322 -27.85 -5.99 2.01
N ASN A 323 -27.31 -6.95 1.26
CA ASN A 323 -25.89 -7.06 0.94
C ASN A 323 -25.38 -5.78 0.25
N LEU A 324 -26.09 -5.29 -0.78
CA LEU A 324 -25.75 -4.03 -1.46
C LEU A 324 -25.79 -2.83 -0.50
N SER A 325 -26.83 -2.74 0.33
CA SER A 325 -26.98 -1.67 1.32
C SER A 325 -25.79 -1.64 2.29
N ILE A 326 -25.32 -2.81 2.74
CA ILE A 326 -24.12 -2.90 3.57
C ILE A 326 -22.86 -2.47 2.79
N HIS A 327 -22.68 -2.91 1.54
CA HIS A 327 -21.51 -2.50 0.75
C HIS A 327 -21.44 -0.98 0.53
N LEU A 328 -22.58 -0.34 0.26
CA LEU A 328 -22.67 1.12 0.17
C LEU A 328 -22.34 1.80 1.50
N ALA A 329 -22.86 1.30 2.62
CA ALA A 329 -22.52 1.82 3.95
C ALA A 329 -21.02 1.68 4.25
N LEU A 330 -20.42 0.52 3.94
CA LEU A 330 -18.99 0.27 4.13
C LEU A 330 -18.11 1.16 3.26
N ARG A 331 -18.52 1.48 2.02
CA ARG A 331 -17.84 2.45 1.16
C ARG A 331 -17.75 3.82 1.81
N ASN A 332 -18.85 4.27 2.41
CA ASN A 332 -18.96 5.62 3.01
C ASN A 332 -18.11 5.77 4.28
N LEU A 333 -17.69 4.67 4.92
CA LEU A 333 -16.78 4.72 6.07
C LEU A 333 -15.34 5.11 5.71
N ARG A 334 -14.96 5.04 4.43
CA ARG A 334 -13.62 5.38 3.96
C ARG A 334 -13.68 6.58 3.04
N PRO A 335 -13.27 7.80 3.45
CA PRO A 335 -13.13 8.92 2.52
C PRO A 335 -12.27 8.55 1.29
N PRO A 336 -12.57 9.12 0.10
CA PRO A 336 -11.75 8.88 -1.10
C PRO A 336 -10.27 9.13 -0.83
N GLY A 337 -9.39 8.24 -1.30
CA GLY A 337 -7.94 8.37 -1.12
C GLY A 337 -7.40 7.97 0.26
N THR A 338 -8.25 7.58 1.21
CA THR A 338 -7.81 7.19 2.55
C THR A 338 -7.89 5.67 2.78
N THR A 339 -7.02 5.17 3.66
CA THR A 339 -7.02 3.76 4.14
C THR A 339 -7.54 3.62 5.58
N ILE A 340 -8.06 4.71 6.15
CA ILE A 340 -8.54 4.77 7.54
C ILE A 340 -9.65 3.74 7.76
N ARG A 341 -9.58 3.05 8.91
CA ARG A 341 -10.62 2.13 9.36
C ARG A 341 -11.50 2.82 10.40
N ARG A 342 -12.80 2.56 10.33
CA ARG A 342 -13.81 3.00 11.29
C ARG A 342 -14.69 1.81 11.66
N ILE A 343 -15.33 1.90 12.82
CA ILE A 343 -16.33 0.93 13.26
C ILE A 343 -17.59 1.15 12.41
N PRO A 344 -18.08 0.13 11.67
CA PRO A 344 -19.35 0.24 10.96
C PRO A 344 -20.51 0.35 11.93
N VAL A 345 -21.44 1.27 11.68
CA VAL A 345 -22.65 1.49 12.48
C VAL A 345 -23.88 1.51 11.59
N ALA A 346 -25.04 1.28 12.18
CA ALA A 346 -26.31 1.41 11.48
C ALA A 346 -26.50 2.85 10.99
N THR A 347 -27.19 2.98 9.86
CA THR A 347 -27.58 4.23 9.21
C THR A 347 -29.11 4.33 9.16
N GLY A 348 -29.67 5.35 8.52
CA GLY A 348 -31.12 5.44 8.28
C GLY A 348 -31.69 4.31 7.39
N ASN A 349 -30.84 3.57 6.66
CA ASN A 349 -31.29 2.43 5.87
C ASN A 349 -31.55 1.20 6.79
N PRO A 350 -32.76 0.60 6.79
CA PRO A 350 -33.12 -0.49 7.69
C PRO A 350 -32.24 -1.75 7.54
N PHE A 351 -31.72 -2.03 6.34
CA PHE A 351 -30.80 -3.16 6.13
C PHE A 351 -29.48 -3.01 6.89
N THR A 352 -29.10 -1.78 7.25
CA THR A 352 -27.88 -1.51 8.01
C THR A 352 -28.04 -1.70 9.52
N LEU A 353 -29.27 -1.87 10.03
CA LEU A 353 -29.52 -2.18 11.44
C LEU A 353 -28.83 -3.47 11.89
N LEU A 354 -28.54 -4.37 10.95
CA LEU A 354 -27.83 -5.61 11.23
C LEU A 354 -26.40 -5.39 11.77
N PHE A 355 -25.80 -4.21 11.54
CA PHE A 355 -24.55 -3.82 12.21
C PHE A 355 -24.67 -3.80 13.74
N ASN A 356 -25.86 -3.62 14.31
CA ASN A 356 -26.04 -3.65 15.77
C ASN A 356 -25.79 -5.04 16.35
N PHE A 357 -25.94 -6.10 15.54
CA PHE A 357 -25.85 -7.49 15.97
C PHE A 357 -24.58 -8.19 15.49
N VAL A 358 -24.08 -7.87 14.29
CA VAL A 358 -22.94 -8.57 13.69
C VAL A 358 -21.92 -7.62 13.07
N SER A 359 -20.70 -8.10 12.94
CA SER A 359 -19.56 -7.35 12.39
C SER A 359 -19.57 -7.28 10.88
N CYS A 360 -19.97 -8.37 10.24
CA CYS A 360 -19.94 -8.54 8.79
C CYS A 360 -21.33 -8.84 8.23
N PRO A 361 -22.31 -7.92 8.35
CA PRO A 361 -23.67 -8.15 7.89
C PRO A 361 -23.77 -8.38 6.37
N ASN A 362 -22.82 -7.88 5.58
CA ASN A 362 -22.74 -8.18 4.16
C ASN A 362 -22.59 -9.70 3.92
N TYR A 363 -21.79 -10.39 4.74
CA TYR A 363 -21.65 -11.84 4.65
C TYR A 363 -22.91 -12.57 5.14
N THR A 364 -23.60 -12.05 6.16
CA THR A 364 -24.88 -12.60 6.61
C THR A 364 -25.92 -12.59 5.50
N TYR A 365 -26.07 -11.43 4.84
CA TYR A 365 -26.97 -11.28 3.71
C TYR A 365 -26.52 -12.14 2.52
N GLU A 366 -25.22 -12.23 2.24
CA GLU A 366 -24.71 -13.11 1.18
C GLU A 366 -25.13 -14.58 1.41
N VAL A 367 -24.94 -15.11 2.61
CA VAL A 367 -25.41 -16.46 2.97
C VAL A 367 -26.93 -16.56 2.81
N GLY A 368 -27.68 -15.55 3.25
CA GLY A 368 -29.13 -15.49 3.11
C GLY A 368 -29.59 -15.53 1.65
N SER A 369 -28.91 -14.82 0.74
CA SER A 369 -29.18 -14.88 -0.69
C SER A 369 -29.05 -16.31 -1.19
N TRP A 370 -27.96 -17.00 -0.87
CA TRP A 370 -27.72 -18.36 -1.36
C TRP A 370 -28.62 -19.42 -0.70
N ILE A 371 -29.08 -19.20 0.53
CA ILE A 371 -30.17 -20.01 1.13
C ILE A 371 -31.45 -19.81 0.31
N GLY A 372 -31.83 -18.56 0.04
CA GLY A 372 -32.99 -18.23 -0.79
C GLY A 372 -32.92 -18.87 -2.18
N PHE A 373 -31.76 -18.78 -2.85
CA PHE A 373 -31.52 -19.40 -4.15
C PHE A 373 -31.66 -20.94 -4.09
N THR A 374 -31.13 -21.57 -3.04
CA THR A 374 -31.22 -23.03 -2.84
C THR A 374 -32.67 -23.47 -2.65
N ILE A 375 -33.46 -22.73 -1.87
CA ILE A 375 -34.89 -23.01 -1.67
C ILE A 375 -35.68 -22.77 -2.96
N MET A 376 -35.40 -21.66 -3.65
CA MET A 376 -36.05 -21.26 -4.91
C MET A 376 -35.84 -22.27 -6.04
N THR A 377 -34.67 -22.93 -6.07
CA THR A 377 -34.29 -23.88 -7.12
C THR A 377 -34.37 -25.34 -6.70
N GLN A 378 -34.52 -25.64 -5.40
CA GLN A 378 -34.42 -27.00 -4.86
C GLN A 378 -33.17 -27.75 -5.34
N CYS A 379 -32.06 -27.03 -5.51
CA CYS A 379 -30.85 -27.58 -6.12
C CYS A 379 -29.80 -27.88 -5.05
N LEU A 380 -29.50 -29.17 -4.84
CA LEU A 380 -28.48 -29.61 -3.87
C LEU A 380 -27.08 -28.99 -4.14
N PRO A 381 -26.57 -28.96 -5.39
CA PRO A 381 -25.34 -28.23 -5.72
C PRO A 381 -25.33 -26.76 -5.26
N ALA A 382 -26.46 -26.05 -5.35
CA ALA A 382 -26.55 -24.67 -4.89
C ALA A 382 -26.41 -24.59 -3.36
N GLY A 383 -26.99 -25.55 -2.64
CA GLY A 383 -26.81 -25.69 -1.19
C GLY A 383 -25.36 -25.99 -0.80
N LEU A 384 -24.66 -26.83 -1.56
CA LEU A 384 -23.24 -27.12 -1.32
C LEU A 384 -22.36 -25.89 -1.55
N PHE A 385 -22.62 -25.14 -2.62
CA PHE A 385 -21.96 -23.85 -2.88
C PHE A 385 -22.20 -22.86 -1.74
N MET A 386 -23.45 -22.75 -1.28
CA MET A 386 -23.83 -21.92 -0.14
C MET A 386 -23.06 -22.30 1.13
N LEU A 387 -23.00 -23.59 1.48
CA LEU A 387 -22.31 -24.05 2.69
C LEU A 387 -20.81 -23.81 2.64
N ALA A 388 -20.16 -24.10 1.50
CA ALA A 388 -18.74 -23.84 1.30
C ALA A 388 -18.42 -22.33 1.42
N GLY A 389 -19.25 -21.49 0.79
CA GLY A 389 -19.15 -20.03 0.88
C GLY A 389 -19.38 -19.52 2.30
N ALA A 390 -20.40 -20.02 2.99
CA ALA A 390 -20.73 -19.64 4.37
C ALA A 390 -19.60 -19.98 5.33
N TYR A 391 -18.99 -21.17 5.21
CA TYR A 391 -17.82 -21.55 5.99
C TYR A 391 -16.66 -20.58 5.77
N GLN A 392 -16.29 -20.30 4.51
CA GLN A 392 -15.18 -19.42 4.20
C GLN A 392 -15.42 -17.99 4.69
N MET A 393 -16.64 -17.47 4.54
CA MET A 393 -17.03 -16.16 5.02
C MET A 393 -17.07 -16.07 6.54
N ALA A 394 -17.48 -17.14 7.24
CA ALA A 394 -17.44 -17.20 8.70
C ALA A 394 -16.00 -17.10 9.22
N VAL A 395 -15.05 -17.82 8.61
CA VAL A 395 -13.61 -17.72 8.94
C VAL A 395 -13.11 -16.28 8.77
N TRP A 396 -13.46 -15.63 7.65
CA TRP A 396 -13.09 -14.23 7.42
C TRP A 396 -13.77 -13.26 8.39
N ALA A 397 -15.04 -13.49 8.73
CA ALA A 397 -15.78 -12.67 9.67
C ALA A 397 -15.18 -12.73 11.07
N LEU A 398 -14.80 -13.92 11.54
CA LEU A 398 -14.12 -14.12 12.82
C LEU A 398 -12.79 -13.37 12.87
N GLY A 399 -12.00 -13.44 11.81
CA GLY A 399 -10.76 -12.67 11.68
C GLY A 399 -10.99 -11.16 11.77
N LYS A 400 -11.98 -10.63 11.03
CA LYS A 400 -12.37 -9.21 11.06
C LYS A 400 -12.87 -8.80 12.44
N HIS A 401 -13.72 -9.60 13.06
CA HIS A 401 -14.28 -9.32 14.38
C HIS A 401 -13.20 -9.26 15.46
N LYS A 402 -12.25 -10.21 15.45
CA LYS A 402 -11.09 -10.21 16.36
C LYS A 402 -10.22 -8.96 16.17
N LEU A 403 -10.00 -8.56 14.92
CA LEU A 403 -9.25 -7.32 14.61
C LEU A 403 -9.98 -6.09 15.15
N TYR A 404 -11.30 -5.98 14.93
CA TYR A 404 -12.07 -4.85 15.45
C TYR A 404 -12.00 -4.74 16.98
N LYS A 405 -12.17 -5.86 17.71
CA LYS A 405 -12.04 -5.90 19.17
C LYS A 405 -10.66 -5.48 19.68
N LYS A 406 -9.61 -5.72 18.90
CA LYS A 406 -8.23 -5.35 19.26
C LYS A 406 -7.91 -3.91 18.89
N GLU A 407 -8.44 -3.44 17.76
CA GLU A 407 -8.12 -2.13 17.17
C GLU A 407 -8.92 -1.00 17.83
N PHE A 408 -10.16 -1.26 18.26
CA PHE A 408 -11.07 -0.25 18.78
C PHE A 408 -11.52 -0.57 20.21
N SER A 409 -11.17 0.30 21.16
CA SER A 409 -11.56 0.15 22.57
C SER A 409 -13.06 0.33 22.81
N ASP A 410 -13.71 1.12 21.96
CA ASP A 410 -15.15 1.44 21.96
C ASP A 410 -15.99 0.45 21.14
N TYR A 411 -15.40 -0.66 20.67
CA TYR A 411 -16.11 -1.64 19.86
C TYR A 411 -17.25 -2.34 20.64
N PRO A 412 -18.48 -2.43 20.09
CA PRO A 412 -19.61 -3.05 20.80
C PRO A 412 -19.37 -4.52 21.14
N LYS A 413 -19.33 -4.84 22.44
CA LYS A 413 -18.99 -6.19 22.94
C LYS A 413 -20.06 -7.23 22.64
N SER A 414 -21.31 -6.82 22.47
CA SER A 414 -22.45 -7.69 22.16
C SER A 414 -22.49 -8.21 20.72
N ARG A 415 -21.77 -7.55 19.79
CA ARG A 415 -21.73 -7.96 18.38
C ARG A 415 -21.11 -9.34 18.23
N LYS A 416 -21.66 -10.09 17.28
CA LYS A 416 -21.14 -11.35 16.77
C LYS A 416 -20.38 -11.15 15.45
N ALA A 417 -19.73 -12.18 14.93
CA ALA A 417 -18.93 -12.07 13.71
C ALA A 417 -19.79 -11.97 12.44
N ILE A 418 -20.72 -12.92 12.26
CA ILE A 418 -21.50 -13.13 11.04
C ILE A 418 -22.96 -13.51 11.30
N PHE A 419 -23.29 -14.34 12.29
CA PHE A 419 -24.66 -14.77 12.53
C PHE A 419 -25.18 -14.15 13.83
N PRO A 420 -26.28 -13.37 13.78
CA PRO A 420 -26.84 -12.73 14.97
C PRO A 420 -27.04 -13.74 16.10
N PHE A 421 -26.61 -13.37 17.31
CA PHE A 421 -26.73 -14.16 18.54
C PHE A 421 -25.97 -15.49 18.59
N VAL A 422 -25.41 -15.96 17.47
CA VAL A 422 -24.72 -17.25 17.36
C VAL A 422 -23.20 -17.09 17.22
N LEU A 423 -22.72 -16.55 16.09
CA LEU A 423 -21.31 -16.59 15.70
C LEU A 423 -20.77 -15.23 15.30
#